data_AF-A0A822HEI6-F1
#
_entry.id   AF-A0A822HEI6-F1
#
_cell.length_a   1.000
_cell.length_b   1.000
_cell.length_c   1.000
_cell.angle_alpha   90.00
_cell.angle_beta   90.00
_cell.angle_gamma   90.00
#
_symmetry.space_group_name_H-M   'P 1'
#
loop_
_entity.id
_entity.type
_entity.pdbx_description
1 polymer ?
#
loop_
_entity_poly.entity_id
_entity_poly.type
_entity_poly.pdbx_seq_one_letter_code
_entity_poly.pdbx_strand_id
1 'polypeptide(L)' 'HDDFKVASDTVKAVLSPDSTYACAGGNDGTVFIWNTTTGKIEKVLNKEHS' A
#
# COMPACT_ATOMS: atom_id res chain seq x y z
N HIS A 1 -6.49 18.31 26.50
CA HIS A 1 -5.19 17.81 26.07
C HIS A 1 -5.48 16.50 25.36
N ASP A 2 -5.08 16.46 24.11
CA ASP A 2 -5.72 15.72 23.05
C ASP A 2 -5.18 14.29 22.98
N ASP A 3 -5.77 13.38 23.75
CA ASP A 3 -5.47 11.94 23.69
C ASP A 3 -6.14 11.27 22.48
N PHE A 4 -5.87 11.80 21.29
CA PHE A 4 -6.23 11.14 20.04
C PHE A 4 -5.14 10.13 19.69
N LYS A 5 -5.25 8.93 20.24
CA LYS A 5 -4.36 7.82 19.90
C LYS A 5 -4.74 7.30 18.52
N VAL A 6 -4.20 7.93 17.47
CA VAL A 6 -4.28 7.35 16.12
C VAL A 6 -3.61 5.99 16.21
N ALA A 7 -4.40 4.93 16.09
CA ALA A 7 -3.87 3.61 15.79
C ALA A 7 -3.31 3.73 14.37
N SER A 8 -2.07 4.21 14.27
CA SER A 8 -1.33 4.22 13.02
C SER A 8 -0.93 2.77 12.78
N ASP A 9 -1.90 2.00 12.28
CA ASP A 9 -1.59 0.91 11.37
C ASP A 9 -0.83 1.59 10.22
N THR A 10 0.48 1.70 10.40
CA THR A 10 1.36 2.38 9.45
C THR A 10 1.50 1.45 8.28
N VAL A 11 0.44 1.32 7.48
CA VAL A 11 0.56 0.85 6.11
C VAL A 11 1.40 1.91 5.41
N LYS A 12 2.71 1.65 5.29
CA LYS A 12 3.61 2.48 4.49
C LYS A 12 3.15 2.33 3.04
N ALA A 13 2.20 3.17 2.64
CA ALA A 13 1.88 3.35 1.24
C ALA A 13 2.94 4.26 0.64
N VAL A 14 3.62 3.81 -0.40
CA VAL A 14 4.58 4.62 -1.15
C VAL A 14 3.98 4.96 -2.50
N LEU A 15 4.14 6.22 -2.90
CA LEU A 15 3.73 6.71 -4.20
C LEU A 15 4.99 6.85 -5.07
N SER A 16 4.86 6.51 -6.34
CA SER A 16 5.91 6.77 -7.32
C SER A 16 6.14 8.29 -7.42
N PRO A 17 7.37 8.77 -7.60
CA PRO A 17 7.65 10.20 -7.77
C PRO A 17 6.92 10.82 -8.97
N ASP A 18 6.62 10.02 -10.00
CA ASP A 18 5.79 10.39 -11.15
C ASP A 18 4.28 10.32 -10.88
N SER A 19 3.87 9.93 -9.66
CA SER A 19 2.48 9.77 -9.24
C SER A 19 1.63 8.84 -10.11
N THR A 20 2.21 7.91 -10.89
CA THR A 20 1.48 6.94 -11.72
C THR A 20 1.15 5.64 -10.97
N TYR A 21 1.90 5.35 -9.91
CA TYR A 21 1.73 4.11 -9.14
C TYR A 21 1.69 4.38 -7.64
N ALA A 22 0.85 3.61 -6.95
CA ALA A 22 0.82 3.50 -5.51
C ALA A 22 1.12 2.04 -5.13
N CYS A 23 1.81 1.83 -4.03
CA CYS A 23 1.97 0.49 -3.47
C CYS A 23 1.86 0.48 -1.95
N ALA A 24 1.28 -0.60 -1.42
CA ALA A 24 1.09 -0.79 0.01
C ALA A 24 1.19 -2.27 0.35
N GLY A 25 1.83 -2.55 1.48
CA GLY A 25 1.92 -3.89 2.05
C GLY A 25 0.80 -4.15 3.04
N GLY A 26 0.18 -5.32 2.94
CA GLY A 26 -0.68 -5.89 3.97
C GLY A 26 0.13 -6.71 4.98
N ASN A 27 -0.42 -6.88 6.17
CA ASN A 27 0.20 -7.64 7.28
C ASN A 27 0.47 -9.11 6.93
N ASP A 28 -0.21 -9.65 5.93
CA ASP A 28 -0.06 -11.03 5.45
C ASP A 28 1.17 -11.22 4.51
N GLY A 29 1.91 -10.13 4.23
CA GLY A 29 3.04 -10.15 3.29
C GLY A 29 2.64 -9.95 1.82
N THR A 30 1.35 -9.71 1.57
CA THR A 30 0.83 -9.31 0.26
C THR A 30 1.13 -7.84 -0.01
N VAL A 31 1.72 -7.54 -1.16
CA VAL A 31 1.95 -6.16 -1.62
C VAL A 31 1.03 -5.88 -2.80
N PHE A 32 0.24 -4.83 -2.68
CA PHE A 32 -0.64 -4.36 -3.72
C PHE A 32 0.02 -3.19 -4.46
N ILE A 33 -0.10 -3.19 -5.78
CA ILE A 33 0.35 -2.13 -6.67
C ILE A 33 -0.86 -1.63 -7.44
N TRP A 34 -1.16 -0.35 -7.31
CA TRP A 34 -2.24 0.34 -8.00
C TRP A 34 -1.68 1.31 -9.02
N ASN A 35 -2.37 1.42 -10.15
CA ASN A 35 -2.21 2.55 -11.05
C ASN A 35 -3.12 3.68 -10.56
N THR A 36 -2.53 4.80 -10.17
CA THR A 36 -3.25 5.98 -9.64
C THR A 36 -4.02 6.71 -10.74
N THR A 37 -3.60 6.62 -11.99
CA THR A 37 -4.27 7.22 -13.15
C THR A 37 -5.59 6.54 -13.45
N THR A 38 -5.65 5.22 -13.31
CA THR A 38 -6.87 4.43 -13.60
C THR A 38 -7.63 4.00 -12.34
N GLY A 39 -6.99 4.09 -11.17
CA GLY A 39 -7.52 3.61 -9.89
C GLY A 39 -7.57 2.08 -9.76
N LYS A 40 -6.95 1.34 -10.69
CA LYS A 40 -7.01 -0.13 -10.73
C LYS A 40 -5.76 -0.77 -10.11
N ILE A 41 -5.94 -1.96 -9.54
CA ILE A 41 -4.83 -2.80 -9.10
C ILE A 41 -4.15 -3.36 -10.35
N GLU A 42 -2.90 -2.97 -10.57
CA GLU A 42 -2.07 -3.50 -11.65
C GLU A 42 -1.44 -4.83 -11.27
N LYS A 43 -1.04 -4.96 -10.00
CA LYS A 43 -0.34 -6.15 -9.55
C LYS A 43 -0.56 -6.41 -8.07
N VAL A 44 -0.67 -7.68 -7.74
CA VAL A 44 -0.62 -8.17 -6.37
C VAL A 44 0.58 -9.12 -6.29
N LEU A 45 1.51 -8.81 -5.40
CA LEU A 45 2.69 -9.61 -5.12
C LEU A 45 2.46 -10.31 -3.80
N ASN A 46 2.16 -11.59 -3.87
CA ASN A 46 2.02 -12.45 -2.69
C ASN A 46 3.37 -13.11 -2.44
N LYS A 47 3.75 -13.30 -1.17
CA LYS A 47 4.99 -13.98 -0.80
C LYS A 47 4.94 -15.51 -0.97
N GLU A 48 4.02 -16.03 -1.78
CA GLU A 48 3.95 -17.47 -2.08
C GLU A 48 5.01 -17.82 -3.13
N HIS A 49 6.25 -18.03 -2.66
CA HIS A 49 7.20 -18.92 -3.32
C HIS A 49 7.05 -20.30 -2.68
N SER A 50 6.57 -21.29 -3.43
CA SER A 50 6.88 -22.71 -3.22
C SER A 50 7.83 -23.16 -4.32
#